data_AF-A0A7R8XDD8-F1
#
_entry.id   AF-A0A7R8XDD8-F1
#
_cell.length_a   1.000
_cell.length_b   1.000
_cell.length_c   1.000
_cell.angle_alpha   90.00
_cell.angle_beta   90.00
_cell.angle_gamma   90.00
#
_symmetry.space_group_name_H-M   'P 1'
#
loop_
_entity.id
_entity.type
_entity.pdbx_description
1 polymer ?
#
loop_
_entity_poly.entity_id
_entity_poly.type
_entity_poly.pdbx_seq_one_letter_code
_entity_poly.pdbx_strand_id
1 'polypeptide(L)'
;MKTHRKFIPRMSDEPQTWIRIRANRLKLRDEFNVDGDELLRSLSDKAVFTLHEEKRIRAITDPTMRFDELFHILFNKNPQKYFDVVLEALDHIGRQDAVIFLQGGRNTSDSPCDAQFVLLILLLDFPKVG
;
A
#
# COMPACT_ATOMS: atom_id res chain seq x y z
N MET A 1 -17.24 -21.35 -39.22
CA MET A 1 -16.88 -21.87 -37.88
C MET A 1 -16.99 -20.72 -36.89
N LYS A 2 -17.90 -20.79 -35.89
CA LYS A 2 -18.05 -19.76 -34.86
C LYS A 2 -17.03 -20.02 -33.75
N THR A 3 -15.99 -19.22 -33.67
CA THR A 3 -15.03 -19.25 -32.56
C THR A 3 -15.72 -18.67 -31.35
N HIS A 4 -16.25 -19.53 -30.48
CA HIS A 4 -16.70 -19.14 -29.15
C HIS A 4 -15.49 -18.57 -28.40
N ARG A 5 -15.42 -17.24 -28.32
CA ARG A 5 -14.43 -16.53 -27.52
C ARG A 5 -14.72 -16.91 -26.07
N LYS A 6 -13.89 -17.77 -25.49
CA LYS A 6 -13.96 -18.14 -24.08
C LYS A 6 -13.91 -16.85 -23.26
N PHE A 7 -14.95 -16.63 -22.45
CA PHE A 7 -14.94 -15.59 -21.43
C PHE A 7 -13.94 -16.04 -20.37
N ILE A 8 -12.75 -15.43 -20.36
CA ILE A 8 -11.77 -15.63 -19.29
C ILE A 8 -12.24 -14.72 -18.15
N PRO A 9 -12.67 -15.26 -17.00
CA PRO A 9 -12.93 -14.42 -15.84
C PRO A 9 -11.61 -13.76 -15.46
N ARG A 10 -11.55 -12.42 -15.45
CA ARG A 10 -10.46 -11.69 -14.82
C ARG A 10 -10.52 -12.03 -13.33
N MET A 11 -9.67 -12.95 -12.88
CA MET A 11 -9.37 -13.06 -11.45
C MET A 11 -8.85 -11.68 -11.04
N SER A 12 -9.49 -11.03 -10.06
CA SER A 12 -9.07 -9.70 -9.66
C SER A 12 -7.66 -9.77 -9.09
N ASP A 13 -6.75 -8.99 -9.68
CA ASP A 13 -5.34 -8.87 -9.29
C ASP A 13 -5.17 -8.12 -7.94
N GLU A 14 -5.96 -8.50 -6.94
CA GLU A 14 -6.22 -7.73 -5.73
C GLU A 14 -5.37 -8.05 -4.48
N PRO A 15 -4.54 -9.11 -4.40
CA PRO A 15 -3.57 -9.26 -3.30
C PRO A 15 -2.25 -8.51 -3.52
N GLN A 16 -1.79 -8.38 -4.77
CA GLN A 16 -0.42 -7.92 -5.06
C GLN A 16 -0.21 -6.43 -4.82
N THR A 17 -1.25 -5.62 -5.07
CA THR A 17 -1.16 -4.16 -4.98
C THR A 17 -1.00 -3.67 -3.54
N TRP A 18 -1.62 -4.36 -2.58
CA TRP A 18 -1.46 -4.06 -1.15
C TRP A 18 -0.11 -4.50 -0.59
N ILE A 19 0.37 -5.65 -1.05
CA ILE A 19 1.73 -6.12 -0.74
C ILE A 19 2.76 -5.08 -1.17
N ARG A 20 2.52 -4.36 -2.27
CA ARG A 20 3.43 -3.28 -2.73
C ARG A 20 3.45 -2.08 -1.78
N ILE A 21 2.31 -1.61 -1.27
CA ILE A 21 2.31 -0.54 -0.24
C ILE A 21 3.07 -1.02 1.00
N ARG A 22 2.81 -2.26 1.45
CA ARG A 22 3.47 -2.84 2.62
C ARG A 22 4.98 -2.98 2.46
N ALA A 23 5.43 -3.45 1.30
CA ALA A 23 6.84 -3.63 0.97
C ALA A 23 7.58 -2.29 0.79
N ASN A 24 6.88 -1.22 0.40
CA ASN A 24 7.49 0.08 0.11
C ASN A 24 7.22 1.15 1.17
N ARG A 25 6.65 0.82 2.33
CA ARG A 25 6.33 1.82 3.37
C ARG A 25 7.53 2.68 3.79
N LEU A 26 8.72 2.07 3.89
CA LEU A 26 9.95 2.79 4.23
C LEU A 26 10.35 3.75 3.13
N LYS A 27 10.21 3.34 1.86
CA LYS A 27 10.46 4.22 0.72
C LYS A 27 9.48 5.39 0.67
N LEU A 28 8.20 5.15 0.97
CA LEU A 28 7.19 6.22 1.04
C LEU A 28 7.63 7.31 2.04
N ARG A 29 8.11 6.90 3.22
CA ARG A 29 8.62 7.84 4.21
C ARG A 29 9.96 8.47 3.80
N ASP A 30 10.94 7.66 3.45
CA ASP A 30 12.35 8.06 3.37
C ASP A 30 12.76 8.63 2.00
N GLU A 31 12.19 8.10 0.90
CA GLU A 31 12.51 8.53 -0.47
C GLU A 31 11.48 9.55 -0.99
N PHE A 32 10.19 9.29 -0.77
CA PHE A 32 9.10 10.17 -1.21
C PHE A 32 8.72 11.24 -0.18
N ASN A 33 9.41 11.29 0.98
CA ASN A 33 9.17 12.27 2.04
C ASN A 33 7.68 12.40 2.42
N VAL A 34 6.96 11.28 2.48
CA VAL A 34 5.55 11.27 2.89
C VAL A 34 5.48 11.58 4.39
N ASP A 35 4.85 12.70 4.73
CA ASP A 35 4.61 13.07 6.13
C ASP A 35 3.46 12.22 6.70
N GLY A 36 3.75 11.48 7.78
CA GLY A 36 2.78 10.62 8.44
C GLY A 36 1.60 11.37 9.07
N ASP A 37 1.80 12.60 9.52
CA ASP A 37 0.74 13.43 10.12
C ASP A 37 -0.19 14.02 9.06
N GLU A 38 0.37 14.43 7.91
CA GLU A 38 -0.42 14.88 6.76
C GLU A 38 -1.22 13.72 6.17
N LEU A 39 -0.57 12.55 6.01
CA LEU A 39 -1.22 11.34 5.53
C LEU A 39 -2.32 10.87 6.51
N LEU A 40 -2.05 10.89 7.82
CA LEU A 40 -3.04 10.58 8.85
C LEU A 40 -4.25 11.49 8.74
N ARG A 41 -4.02 12.81 8.66
CA ARG A 41 -5.10 13.80 8.52
C ARG A 41 -5.94 13.52 7.28
N SER A 42 -5.30 13.30 6.13
CA SER A 42 -6.02 13.03 4.88
C SER A 42 -6.80 11.72 4.90
N LEU A 43 -6.32 10.69 5.60
CA LEU A 43 -7.02 9.40 5.75
C LEU A 43 -8.15 9.48 6.79
N SER A 44 -7.97 10.28 7.85
CA SER A 44 -9.00 10.60 8.85
C SER A 44 -10.19 11.31 8.22
N ASP A 45 -9.94 12.30 7.36
CA ASP A 45 -11.01 13.04 6.65
C ASP A 45 -11.85 12.12 5.75
N LYS A 46 -11.27 10.99 5.31
CA LYS A 46 -11.93 9.94 4.52
C LYS A 46 -12.54 8.81 5.38
N ALA A 47 -12.60 8.98 6.69
CA ALA A 47 -13.13 8.01 7.66
C ALA A 47 -12.48 6.61 7.56
N VAL A 48 -11.20 6.54 7.21
CA VAL A 48 -10.43 5.28 7.14
C VAL A 48 -10.18 4.72 8.54
N PHE A 49 -9.86 5.62 9.47
CA PHE A 49 -9.61 5.31 10.87
C PHE A 49 -10.84 5.62 11.72
N THR A 50 -11.08 4.78 12.73
CA THR A 50 -12.00 5.09 13.81
C THR A 50 -11.36 6.11 14.75
N LEU A 51 -12.18 6.87 15.48
CA LEU A 51 -11.69 7.82 16.49
C LEU A 51 -10.74 7.18 17.52
N HIS A 52 -10.90 5.90 17.81
CA HIS A 52 -10.01 5.16 18.71
C HIS A 52 -8.64 4.89 18.07
N GLU A 53 -8.63 4.43 16.82
CA GLU A 53 -7.39 4.21 16.05
C GLU A 53 -6.62 5.52 15.87
N GLU A 54 -7.30 6.62 15.54
CA GLU A 54 -6.66 7.94 15.41
C GLU A 54 -6.01 8.41 16.69
N LYS A 55 -6.72 8.27 17.83
CA LYS A 55 -6.16 8.60 19.14
C LYS A 55 -4.93 7.75 19.44
N ARG A 56 -4.94 6.47 19.07
CA ARG A 56 -3.80 5.56 19.27
C ARG A 56 -2.60 5.99 18.43
N ILE A 57 -2.80 6.32 17.16
CA ILE A 57 -1.73 6.81 16.28
C ILE A 57 -1.16 8.13 16.81
N ARG A 58 -2.03 9.10 17.13
CA ARG A 58 -1.62 10.43 17.62
C ARG A 58 -0.92 10.40 18.99
N ALA A 59 -1.15 9.36 19.79
CA ALA A 59 -0.47 9.19 21.07
C ALA A 59 1.02 8.81 20.92
N ILE A 60 1.44 8.31 19.75
CA ILE A 60 2.83 7.97 19.49
C ILE A 60 3.62 9.25 19.23
N THR A 61 4.64 9.53 20.03
CA THR A 61 5.46 10.74 19.94
C THR A 61 6.50 10.68 18.83
N ASP A 62 7.06 9.50 18.59
CA ASP A 62 8.05 9.26 17.55
C ASP A 62 7.38 9.23 16.16
N PRO A 63 7.79 10.10 15.22
CA PRO A 63 7.15 10.21 13.90
C PRO A 63 7.34 8.96 13.04
N THR A 64 8.46 8.26 13.20
CA THR A 64 8.77 7.00 12.50
C THR A 64 7.85 5.89 12.99
N MET A 65 7.75 5.71 14.32
CA MET A 65 6.84 4.73 14.91
C MET A 65 5.37 5.05 14.65
N ARG A 66 5.01 6.35 14.61
CA ARG A 66 3.66 6.79 14.27
C ARG A 66 3.31 6.43 12.83
N PHE A 67 4.23 6.66 11.90
CA PHE A 67 4.08 6.27 10.50
C PHE A 67 3.92 4.75 10.36
N ASP A 68 4.74 3.97 11.06
CA ASP A 68 4.64 2.51 11.07
C ASP A 68 3.29 2.03 11.66
N GLU A 69 2.80 2.65 12.74
CA GLU A 69 1.49 2.31 13.33
C GLU A 69 0.32 2.66 12.39
N LEU A 70 0.37 3.81 11.71
CA LEU A 70 -0.61 4.19 10.70
C LEU A 70 -0.75 3.09 9.64
N PHE A 71 0.38 2.64 9.11
CA PHE A 71 0.40 1.58 8.10
C PHE A 71 0.04 0.22 8.70
N HIS A 72 0.43 -0.07 9.94
CA HIS A 72 0.02 -1.31 10.62
C HIS A 72 -1.50 -1.43 10.73
N ILE A 73 -2.17 -0.38 11.21
CA ILE A 73 -3.64 -0.33 11.32
C ILE A 73 -4.27 -0.47 9.94
N LEU A 74 -3.77 0.30 8.98
CA LEU A 74 -4.24 0.28 7.61
C LEU A 74 -4.12 -1.13 7.01
N PHE A 75 -2.99 -1.82 7.18
CA PHE A 75 -2.75 -3.17 6.66
C PHE A 75 -3.64 -4.26 7.27
N ASN A 76 -4.12 -4.05 8.49
CA ASN A 76 -5.07 -4.95 9.14
C ASN A 76 -6.53 -4.71 8.70
N LYS A 77 -6.79 -3.65 7.94
CA LYS A 77 -8.11 -3.38 7.32
C LYS A 77 -8.22 -4.07 5.95
N ASN A 78 -9.43 -4.02 5.37
CA ASN A 78 -9.69 -4.60 4.05
C ASN A 78 -8.82 -3.93 2.95
N PRO A 79 -7.81 -4.64 2.41
CA PRO A 79 -6.88 -4.10 1.42
C PRO A 79 -7.55 -3.52 0.16
N GLN A 80 -8.59 -4.20 -0.32
CA GLN A 80 -9.31 -3.84 -1.55
C GLN A 80 -10.04 -2.51 -1.38
N LYS A 81 -10.52 -2.21 -0.17
CA LYS A 81 -11.30 -1.00 0.09
C LYS A 81 -10.43 0.25 0.21
N TYR A 82 -9.21 0.11 0.74
CA TYR A 82 -8.41 1.26 1.15
C TYR A 82 -7.24 1.58 0.22
N PHE A 83 -6.95 0.74 -0.77
CA PHE A 83 -5.87 1.03 -1.73
C PHE A 83 -6.10 2.35 -2.48
N ASP A 84 -7.24 2.50 -3.16
CA ASP A 84 -7.55 3.72 -3.91
C ASP A 84 -7.64 4.94 -2.98
N VAL A 85 -8.14 4.73 -1.76
CA VAL A 85 -8.22 5.76 -0.71
C VAL A 85 -6.83 6.27 -0.29
N VAL A 86 -5.84 5.37 -0.21
CA VAL A 86 -4.45 5.73 0.12
C VAL A 86 -3.80 6.48 -1.03
N LEU A 87 -4.05 6.07 -2.28
CA LEU A 87 -3.56 6.81 -3.44
C LEU A 87 -4.14 8.22 -3.51
N GLU A 88 -5.45 8.36 -3.29
CA GLU A 88 -6.09 9.67 -3.21
C GLU A 88 -5.53 10.52 -2.06
N ALA A 89 -5.25 9.91 -0.90
CA ALA A 89 -4.65 10.63 0.22
C ALA A 89 -3.23 11.11 -0.11
N LEU A 90 -2.43 10.27 -0.78
CA LEU A 90 -1.08 10.64 -1.24
C LEU A 90 -1.12 11.77 -2.29
N ASP A 91 -2.05 11.71 -3.24
CA ASP A 91 -2.26 12.78 -4.23
C ASP A 91 -2.68 14.09 -3.54
N HIS A 92 -3.59 14.02 -2.57
CA HIS A 92 -4.08 15.18 -1.82
C HIS A 92 -2.99 15.89 -1.00
N ILE A 93 -2.01 15.17 -0.47
CA ILE A 93 -0.84 15.77 0.21
C ILE A 93 0.29 16.15 -0.77
N GLY A 94 0.02 16.14 -2.08
CA GLY A 94 0.96 16.55 -3.12
C GLY A 94 2.08 15.55 -3.38
N ARG A 95 1.90 14.26 -3.05
CA ARG A 95 2.86 13.17 -3.30
C ARG A 95 2.47 12.36 -4.54
N GLN A 96 2.30 13.05 -5.66
CA GLN A 96 1.96 12.45 -6.95
C GLN A 96 3.05 11.50 -7.46
N ASP A 97 4.31 11.78 -7.15
CA ASP A 97 5.45 10.90 -7.39
C ASP A 97 5.31 9.55 -6.68
N ALA A 98 4.88 9.53 -5.42
CA ALA A 98 4.58 8.31 -4.67
C ALA A 98 3.39 7.56 -5.27
N VAL A 99 2.34 8.29 -5.71
CA VAL A 99 1.18 7.70 -6.39
C VAL A 99 1.61 7.03 -7.70
N ILE A 100 2.38 7.72 -8.54
CA ILE A 100 2.91 7.19 -9.80
C ILE A 100 3.78 5.96 -9.53
N PHE A 101 4.63 5.97 -8.50
CA PHE A 101 5.44 4.81 -8.13
C PHE A 101 4.60 3.59 -7.71
N LEU A 102 3.59 3.82 -6.86
CA LEU A 102 2.69 2.78 -6.41
C LEU A 102 1.79 2.26 -7.55
N GLN A 103 1.37 3.12 -8.48
CA GLN A 103 0.59 2.74 -9.67
C GLN A 103 1.46 2.15 -10.80
N GLY A 104 2.73 2.53 -10.91
CA GLY A 104 3.61 2.20 -12.03
C GLY A 104 3.85 0.69 -12.18
N GLY A 105 3.93 -0.04 -11.07
CA GLY A 105 3.97 -1.51 -11.11
C GLY A 105 2.59 -2.20 -11.11
N ARG A 106 1.50 -1.45 -11.35
CA ARG A 106 0.19 -2.02 -11.73
C ARG A 106 0.09 -2.20 -13.25
N ASN A 107 0.92 -1.48 -14.02
CA ASN A 107 0.97 -1.51 -15.48
C ASN A 107 2.10 -2.40 -16.04
N THR A 108 2.89 -3.06 -15.19
CA THR A 108 3.89 -4.05 -15.62
C THR A 108 3.25 -5.44 -15.79
N SER A 109 2.23 -5.51 -16.63
CA SER A 109 1.87 -6.76 -17.29
C SER A 109 2.88 -6.99 -18.41
N ASP A 110 3.58 -8.12 -18.38
CA ASP A 110 4.56 -8.63 -19.35
C ASP A 110 6.07 -8.37 -19.09
N SER A 111 6.53 -8.56 -17.85
CA SER A 111 7.94 -8.93 -17.64
C SER A 111 8.09 -10.09 -16.65
N PRO A 112 8.70 -11.23 -17.05
CA PRO A 112 8.97 -12.36 -16.15
C PRO A 112 9.90 -12.01 -14.97
N CYS A 113 10.49 -10.82 -14.95
CA CYS A 113 11.31 -10.31 -13.85
C CYS A 113 10.49 -9.91 -12.60
N ASP A 114 9.21 -9.54 -12.75
CA ASP A 114 8.40 -9.02 -11.64
C ASP A 114 7.89 -10.13 -10.70
N ALA A 115 7.65 -11.34 -11.23
CA ALA A 115 7.32 -12.50 -10.41
C ALA A 115 8.51 -12.93 -9.52
N GLN A 116 9.75 -12.75 -9.99
CA GLN A 116 10.96 -13.06 -9.23
C GLN A 116 11.20 -12.06 -8.09
N PHE A 117 10.78 -10.79 -8.24
CA PHE A 117 10.92 -9.77 -7.20
C PHE A 117 9.93 -9.97 -6.04
N VAL A 118 8.68 -10.34 -6.34
CA VAL A 118 7.68 -10.69 -5.30
C VAL A 118 8.09 -11.98 -4.58
N LEU A 119 8.61 -12.98 -5.30
CA LEU A 119 9.13 -14.21 -4.70
C LEU A 119 10.32 -13.92 -3.78
N LEU A 120 11.24 -13.01 -4.15
CA LEU A 120 12.36 -12.62 -3.31
C LEU A 120 11.90 -11.90 -2.02
N ILE A 121 10.92 -11.00 -2.12
CA ILE A 121 10.37 -10.28 -0.96
C ILE A 121 9.68 -11.24 0.02
N LEU A 122 8.95 -12.23 -0.49
CA LEU A 122 8.33 -13.28 0.35
C LEU A 122 9.36 -14.19 1.03
N LEU A 123 10.55 -14.36 0.45
CA LEU A 123 11.64 -15.16 1.02
C LEU A 123 12.47 -14.40 2.07
N LEU A 124 12.34 -13.07 2.16
CA LEU A 124 13.10 -12.22 3.08
C LEU A 124 12.39 -11.96 4.43
N ASP A 125 11.14 -12.37 4.59
CA ASP A 125 10.36 -12.23 5.84
C ASP A 125 10.15 -13.57 6.57
N PHE A 126 11.24 -14.34 6.73
CA PHE A 126 11.32 -15.36 7.77
C PHE A 126 12.43 -14.95 8.75
N PRO A 127 12.16 -14.85 10.06
CA PRO A 127 13.23 -14.72 11.03
C PRO A 127 14.18 -15.92 10.85
N LYS A 128 15.50 -15.67 10.81
CA LYS A 128 16.49 -16.74 10.85
C LYS A 128 16.24 -17.54 12.12
N VAL A 129 15.63 -18.71 11.97
CA VAL A 129 15.55 -19.71 13.05
C VAL A 129 16.97 -20.24 13.21
N GLY A 130 17.61 -19.83 14.30
CA GLY A 130 18.78 -20.52 14.83
C GLY A 130 18.39 -21.83 15.49
#